data_AF-A0A8R7VEC2-F1
#
_entry.id   AF-A0A8R7VEC2-F1
#
_cell.length_a   1.000
_cell.length_b   1.000
_cell.length_c   1.000
_cell.angle_alpha   90.00
_cell.angle_beta   90.00
_cell.angle_gamma   90.00
#
_symmetry.space_group_name_H-M   'P 1'
#
loop_
_entity.id
_entity.type
_entity.pdbx_description
1 polymer ?
#
loop_
_entity_poly.entity_id
_entity_poly.type
_entity_poly.pdbx_seq_one_letter_code
_entity_poly.pdbx_strand_id
1 'polypeptide(L)'
;PLEEFFEVERSTQDDQPAPHYGRGWKASELRLKSWDDLHKLWYVLLKEKNMLMSQRQMLASESMRFPNPERISKVKRSMCRIKHVLTERAIADPDPRRTAEMKRMINAM
;
A
#
# COMPACT_ATOMS: atom_id res chain seq x y z
N PRO A 1 -14.36 -9.81 -3.45
CA PRO A 1 -14.54 -10.98 -4.35
C PRO A 1 -13.20 -11.45 -4.94
N LEU A 2 -13.10 -12.66 -5.51
CA LEU A 2 -11.83 -13.25 -5.98
C LEU A 2 -11.13 -12.37 -7.03
N GLU A 3 -11.91 -11.64 -7.80
CA GLU A 3 -11.50 -10.73 -8.86
C GLU A 3 -10.58 -9.61 -8.34
N GLU A 4 -10.64 -9.25 -7.05
CA GLU A 4 -9.78 -8.23 -6.44
C GLU A 4 -8.29 -8.64 -6.35
N PHE A 5 -7.96 -9.93 -6.55
CA PHE A 5 -6.58 -10.42 -6.55
C PHE A 5 -5.92 -10.37 -7.93
N PHE A 6 -6.65 -10.00 -8.98
CA PHE A 6 -6.17 -9.98 -10.35
C PHE A 6 -6.29 -8.57 -10.95
N GLU A 7 -5.38 -8.21 -11.84
CA GLU A 7 -5.54 -6.96 -12.58
C GLU A 7 -6.73 -7.06 -13.53
N VAL A 8 -7.60 -6.04 -13.53
CA VAL A 8 -8.67 -5.90 -14.52
C VAL A 8 -8.03 -5.88 -15.91
N GLU A 9 -8.40 -6.85 -16.76
CA GLU A 9 -7.88 -7.10 -18.12
C GLU A 9 -7.21 -5.87 -18.75
N ARG A 10 -5.88 -5.77 -18.60
CA ARG A 10 -5.10 -4.80 -19.36
C ARG A 10 -4.60 -5.50 -20.60
N SER A 11 -5.05 -5.00 -21.75
CA SER A 11 -4.63 -5.43 -23.07
C SER A 11 -3.15 -5.80 -23.08
N THR A 12 -2.85 -7.06 -23.37
CA THR A 12 -1.50 -7.56 -23.64
C THR A 12 -1.02 -7.16 -25.03
N GLN A 13 -1.66 -6.17 -25.68
CA GLN A 13 -1.19 -5.67 -26.97
C GLN A 13 0.19 -5.05 -26.78
N ASP A 14 1.19 -5.67 -27.42
CA ASP A 14 2.60 -5.25 -27.43
C ASP A 14 2.81 -3.79 -27.88
N ASP A 15 1.82 -3.18 -28.56
CA ASP A 15 1.87 -1.80 -29.06
C ASP A 15 1.45 -0.71 -28.06
N GLN A 16 0.97 -1.06 -26.86
CA GLN A 16 0.59 -0.06 -25.86
C GLN A 16 1.75 0.17 -24.87
N PRO A 17 2.14 1.42 -24.60
CA PRO A 17 3.19 1.71 -23.62
C PRO A 17 2.82 1.14 -22.26
N ALA A 18 3.79 0.54 -21.58
CA ALA A 18 3.59 -0.10 -20.28
C ALA A 18 2.79 0.83 -19.35
N PRO A 19 1.73 0.34 -18.69
CA PRO A 19 0.82 1.18 -17.93
C PRO A 19 1.59 2.04 -16.92
N HIS A 20 1.41 3.36 -17.03
CA HIS A 20 2.13 4.32 -16.21
C HIS A 20 1.60 4.31 -14.77
N TYR A 21 2.40 3.77 -13.85
CA TYR A 21 2.10 3.81 -12.42
C TYR A 21 2.74 5.04 -11.78
N GLY A 22 1.90 5.84 -11.13
CA GLY A 22 2.31 7.06 -10.45
C GLY A 22 3.31 6.87 -9.30
N ARG A 23 3.50 7.96 -8.55
CA ARG A 23 4.44 8.05 -7.43
C ARG A 23 3.82 7.51 -6.14
N GLY A 24 4.63 6.94 -5.25
CA GLY A 24 4.19 6.58 -3.89
C GLY A 24 3.99 7.80 -2.98
N TRP A 25 3.18 7.65 -1.93
CA TRP A 25 2.82 8.71 -0.98
C TRP A 25 4.02 9.27 -0.20
N LYS A 26 4.11 10.60 -0.02
CA LYS A 26 5.07 11.25 0.89
C LYS A 26 4.51 11.30 2.31
N ALA A 27 5.39 11.28 3.31
CA ALA A 27 4.99 11.49 4.70
C ALA A 27 4.31 12.86 4.91
N SER A 28 4.81 13.92 4.25
CA SER A 28 4.19 15.26 4.33
C SER A 28 2.74 15.28 3.85
N GLU A 29 2.41 14.55 2.80
CA GLU A 29 1.05 14.42 2.27
C GLU A 29 0.14 13.65 3.23
N LEU A 30 0.67 12.58 3.85
CA LEU A 30 -0.07 11.71 4.77
C LEU A 30 -0.34 12.38 6.13
N ARG A 31 0.55 13.28 6.59
CA ARG A 31 0.35 14.02 7.84
C ARG A 31 -0.91 14.88 7.83
N LEU A 32 -1.35 15.32 6.65
CA LEU A 32 -2.53 16.17 6.46
C LEU A 32 -3.86 15.37 6.40
N LYS A 33 -3.82 14.04 6.53
CA LYS A 33 -5.01 13.18 6.41
C LYS A 33 -5.58 12.76 7.76
N SER A 34 -6.90 12.59 7.83
CA SER A 34 -7.57 12.09 9.03
C SER A 34 -7.14 10.64 9.35
N TRP A 35 -7.44 10.16 10.57
CA TRP A 35 -7.21 8.75 10.91
C TRP A 35 -8.00 7.83 9.98
N ASP A 36 -9.29 8.14 9.73
CA ASP A 36 -10.16 7.36 8.85
C ASP A 36 -9.63 7.29 7.41
N ASP A 37 -9.12 8.39 6.87
CA ASP A 37 -8.55 8.40 5.52
C ASP A 37 -7.28 7.57 5.44
N LEU A 38 -6.41 7.64 6.45
CA LEU A 38 -5.21 6.81 6.53
C LEU A 38 -5.55 5.33 6.67
N HIS A 39 -6.58 5.01 7.44
CA HIS A 39 -7.07 3.65 7.62
C HIS A 39 -7.69 3.09 6.34
N LYS A 40 -8.54 3.87 5.65
CA LYS A 40 -9.07 3.50 4.32
C LYS A 40 -7.95 3.32 3.30
N LEU A 41 -6.99 4.25 3.26
CA LEU A 41 -5.82 4.17 2.38
C LEU A 41 -4.97 2.93 2.67
N TRP A 42 -4.81 2.56 3.95
CA TRP A 42 -4.12 1.32 4.33
C TRP A 42 -4.75 0.10 3.66
N TYR A 43 -6.08 -0.03 3.68
CA TYR A 43 -6.77 -1.14 3.04
C TYR A 43 -6.69 -1.10 1.51
N VAL A 44 -6.74 0.09 0.90
CA VAL A 44 -6.50 0.23 -0.55
C VAL A 44 -5.11 -0.30 -0.91
N LEU A 45 -4.07 0.11 -0.16
CA LEU A 45 -2.70 -0.35 -0.37
C LEU A 45 -2.52 -1.85 -0.05
N LEU A 46 -3.25 -2.38 0.94
CA LEU A 46 -3.22 -3.79 1.30
C LEU A 46 -3.78 -4.66 0.17
N LYS A 47 -4.92 -4.27 -0.40
CA LYS A 47 -5.53 -4.96 -1.55
C LYS A 47 -4.62 -4.94 -2.76
N GLU A 48 -4.07 -3.77 -3.09
CA GLU A 48 -3.07 -3.61 -4.13
C GLU A 48 -1.84 -4.51 -3.90
N LYS A 49 -1.29 -4.53 -2.68
CA LYS A 49 -0.16 -5.41 -2.33
C LYS A 49 -0.51 -6.88 -2.56
N ASN A 50 -1.70 -7.31 -2.16
CA ASN A 50 -2.14 -8.69 -2.32
C ASN A 50 -2.29 -9.06 -3.80
N MET A 51 -2.94 -8.21 -4.60
CA MET A 51 -3.06 -8.38 -6.05
C MET A 51 -1.68 -8.49 -6.73
N LEU A 52 -0.75 -7.59 -6.40
CA LEU A 52 0.62 -7.63 -6.96
C LEU A 52 1.39 -8.89 -6.57
N MET A 53 1.19 -9.40 -5.36
CA MET A 53 1.82 -10.64 -4.93
C MET A 53 1.26 -11.86 -5.67
N SER A 54 -0.06 -11.91 -5.86
CA SER A 54 -0.71 -12.95 -6.67
C SER A 54 -0.21 -12.92 -8.11
N GLN A 55 -0.19 -11.75 -8.75
CA GLN A 55 0.32 -11.58 -10.11
C GLN A 55 1.79 -11.98 -10.23
N ARG A 56 2.63 -11.59 -9.26
CA ARG A 56 4.05 -11.97 -9.25
C ARG A 56 4.24 -13.48 -9.15
N GLN A 57 3.45 -14.15 -8.33
CA GLN A 57 3.52 -15.61 -8.19
C GLN A 57 3.08 -16.31 -9.47
N MET A 58 1.99 -15.86 -10.09
CA MET A 58 1.47 -16.40 -11.35
C MET A 58 2.46 -16.26 -12.50
N LEU A 59 3.03 -15.06 -12.70
CA LEU A 59 4.04 -14.84 -13.73
C LEU A 59 5.31 -15.65 -13.47
N ALA A 60 5.72 -15.78 -12.20
CA ALA A 60 6.87 -16.62 -11.84
C ALA A 60 6.64 -18.11 -12.17
N SER A 61 5.43 -18.65 -11.96
CA SER A 61 5.11 -20.03 -12.35
C SER A 61 5.12 -20.24 -13.86
N GLU A 62 4.86 -19.19 -14.64
CA GLU A 62 4.90 -19.20 -16.10
C GLU A 62 6.28 -18.80 -16.66
N SER A 63 7.29 -18.61 -15.80
CA SER A 63 8.62 -18.09 -16.17
C SER A 63 8.59 -16.74 -16.89
N MET A 64 7.54 -15.95 -16.66
CA MET A 64 7.37 -14.60 -17.20
C MET A 64 7.91 -13.53 -16.24
N ARG A 65 8.40 -12.43 -16.81
CA ARG A 65 8.91 -11.30 -16.03
C ARG A 65 7.76 -10.47 -15.47
N PHE A 66 7.84 -10.13 -14.18
CA PHE A 66 6.89 -9.22 -13.55
C PHE A 66 7.01 -7.80 -14.13
N PRO A 67 5.91 -7.22 -14.65
CA PRO A 67 5.93 -5.85 -15.13
C PRO A 67 6.01 -4.87 -13.96
N ASN A 68 6.86 -3.84 -14.08
CA ASN A 68 6.97 -2.73 -13.13
C ASN A 68 7.18 -3.17 -11.65
N PRO A 69 8.28 -3.88 -11.35
CA PRO A 69 8.58 -4.40 -10.00
C PRO A 69 8.69 -3.32 -8.92
N GLU A 70 8.96 -2.07 -9.31
CA GLU A 70 9.02 -0.94 -8.40
C GLU A 70 7.67 -0.60 -7.76
N ARG A 71 6.54 -1.04 -8.35
CA ARG A 71 5.18 -0.85 -7.80
C ARG A 71 5.04 -1.47 -6.41
N ILE A 72 5.57 -2.68 -6.21
CA ILE A 72 5.58 -3.35 -4.90
C ILE A 72 6.32 -2.49 -3.86
N SER A 73 7.49 -1.96 -4.22
CA SER A 73 8.27 -1.09 -3.34
C SER A 73 7.56 0.24 -3.05
N LYS A 74 6.88 0.84 -4.04
CA LYS A 74 6.09 2.08 -3.87
C LYS A 74 4.94 1.86 -2.88
N VAL A 75 4.22 0.74 -2.99
CA VAL A 75 3.13 0.35 -2.07
C VAL A 75 3.65 0.14 -0.66
N LYS A 76 4.67 -0.72 -0.49
CA LYS A 76 5.28 -1.00 0.82
C LYS A 76 5.80 0.25 1.52
N ARG A 77 6.48 1.15 0.78
CA ARG A 77 6.96 2.42 1.32
C ARG A 77 5.80 3.33 1.75
N SER A 78 4.71 3.37 1.01
CA SER A 78 3.52 4.16 1.37
C SER A 78 2.88 3.62 2.65
N MET A 79 2.74 2.29 2.78
CA MET A 79 2.26 1.63 4.00
C MET A 79 3.16 1.95 5.21
N CYS A 80 4.48 1.81 5.06
CA CYS A 80 5.43 2.15 6.12
C CYS A 80 5.30 3.61 6.57
N ARG A 81 5.11 4.55 5.63
CA ARG A 81 4.90 5.97 5.95
C ARG A 81 3.58 6.21 6.68
N ILE A 82 2.52 5.46 6.39
CA ILE A 82 1.26 5.53 7.16
C ILE A 82 1.54 5.14 8.63
N LYS A 83 2.21 4.01 8.87
CA LYS A 83 2.57 3.61 10.24
C LYS A 83 3.44 4.66 10.92
N HIS A 84 4.40 5.23 10.18
CA HIS A 84 5.28 6.28 10.69
C HIS A 84 4.49 7.53 11.14
N VAL A 85 3.63 8.10 10.29
CA VAL A 85 2.86 9.31 10.67
C VAL A 85 1.85 9.05 11.78
N LEU A 86 1.27 7.84 11.86
CA LEU A 86 0.41 7.46 12.97
C LEU A 86 1.20 7.33 14.28
N THR A 87 2.43 6.79 14.23
CA THR A 87 3.32 6.70 15.39
C THR A 87 3.78 8.09 15.84
N GLU A 88 4.09 9.01 14.91
CA GLU A 88 4.36 10.42 15.24
C GLU A 88 3.20 11.03 16.04
N ARG A 89 1.95 10.83 15.59
CA ARG A 89 0.74 11.31 16.29
C ARG A 89 0.58 10.68 17.67
N ALA A 90 0.82 9.38 17.78
CA ALA A 90 0.75 8.67 19.06
C ALA A 90 1.78 9.19 20.07
N ILE A 91 3.00 9.54 19.62
CA ILE A 91 4.05 10.09 20.49
C ILE A 91 3.69 11.52 20.94
N ALA A 92 2.97 12.28 20.12
CA ALA A 92 2.55 13.64 20.43
C ALA A 92 1.35 13.72 21.39
N ASP A 93 0.64 12.60 21.63
CA ASP A 93 -0.50 12.59 22.56
C ASP A 93 -0.01 12.67 24.02
N PRO A 94 -0.47 13.65 24.81
CA PRO A 94 -0.03 13.81 26.20
C PRO A 94 -0.55 12.70 27.12
N ASP A 95 -1.61 11.97 26.77
CA ASP A 95 -2.16 10.88 27.56
C ASP A 95 -1.40 9.56 27.25
N PRO A 96 -0.70 8.98 28.24
CA PRO A 96 0.02 7.72 28.07
C PRO A 96 -0.90 6.55 27.69
N ARG A 97 -2.17 6.56 28.11
CA ARG A 97 -3.14 5.49 27.79
C ARG A 97 -3.50 5.51 26.32
N ARG A 98 -3.82 6.69 25.78
CA ARG A 98 -4.10 6.90 24.35
C ARG A 98 -2.89 6.59 23.49
N THR A 99 -1.71 7.01 23.91
CA THR A 99 -0.45 6.65 23.26
C THR A 99 -0.29 5.13 23.15
N ALA A 100 -0.52 4.40 24.24
CA ALA A 100 -0.38 2.94 24.27
C ALA A 100 -1.40 2.24 23.37
N GLU A 101 -2.66 2.69 23.39
CA GLU A 101 -3.73 2.18 22.54
C GLU A 101 -3.43 2.41 21.06
N MET A 102 -3.07 3.64 20.69
CA MET A 102 -2.70 3.98 19.30
C MET A 102 -1.53 3.13 18.82
N LYS A 103 -0.46 2.97 19.63
CA LYS A 103 0.68 2.11 19.27
C LYS A 103 0.26 0.66 19.05
N ARG A 104 -0.64 0.13 19.89
CA ARG A 104 -1.19 -1.22 19.72
C ARG A 104 -1.95 -1.35 18.41
N MET A 105 -2.82 -0.39 18.09
CA MET A 105 -3.58 -0.37 16.83
C MET A 105 -2.65 -0.29 15.62
N ILE A 106 -1.65 0.60 15.64
CA ILE A 106 -0.67 0.75 14.55
C ILE A 106 0.11 -0.55 14.32
N ASN A 107 0.48 -1.27 15.39
CA ASN A 107 1.18 -2.54 15.27
C ASN A 107 0.31 -3.67 14.74
N ALA A 108 -1.00 -3.61 14.98
CA ALA A 108 -1.97 -4.57 14.46
C ALA A 108 -2.36 -4.32 12.99
N MET A 109 -2.08 -3.12 12.45
CA MET A 109 -2.17 -2.82 11.00
C MET A 109 -1.06 -3.52 10.23
#